data_AF-A0A0U5H9U3-F1
#
_entry.id   AF-A0A0U5H9U3-F1
#
_cell.length_a   1.000
_cell.length_b   1.000
_cell.length_c   1.000
_cell.angle_alpha   90.00
_cell.angle_beta   90.00
_cell.angle_gamma   90.00
#
_symmetry.space_group_name_H-M   'P 1'
#
loop_
_entity.id
_entity.type
_entity.pdbx_description
1 polymer ?
#
loop_
_entity_poly.entity_id
_entity_poly.type
_entity_poly.pdbx_seq_one_letter_code
_entity_poly.pdbx_strand_id
1 'polypeptide(L)'
;MVPADDPASPAPLDRAVLERIQSRFAGRRMFESVALVEEGKLYLRVELADDYYPGDASARFEIRWYRNDDFTVHYQEERQESVWKRRWDRHPSSHNARDHFHPPPDASRADAEDAQWPPDHRDVCQLVLDYVEERIETLWERE
;
A
#
# COMPACT_ATOMS: atom_id res chain seq x y z
N MET A 1 -17.97 24.03 -22.19
CA MET A 1 -16.68 23.51 -21.68
C MET A 1 -16.62 23.90 -20.21
N VAL A 2 -16.87 22.93 -19.33
CA VAL A 2 -16.86 23.12 -17.87
C VAL A 2 -15.61 22.38 -17.39
N PRO A 3 -14.71 22.96 -16.59
CA PRO A 3 -13.66 22.17 -15.96
C PRO A 3 -14.35 21.17 -15.03
N ALA A 4 -13.92 19.91 -15.13
CA ALA A 4 -14.41 18.80 -14.35
C ALA A 4 -14.27 19.08 -12.84
N ASP A 5 -15.25 18.59 -12.08
CA ASP A 5 -15.30 18.62 -10.62
C ASP A 5 -13.92 18.29 -10.01
N ASP A 6 -13.40 19.25 -9.25
CA ASP A 6 -12.32 18.98 -8.30
C ASP A 6 -12.88 17.96 -7.30
N PRO A 7 -12.32 16.75 -7.18
CA PRO A 7 -12.83 15.80 -6.20
C PRO A 7 -12.73 16.46 -4.83
N ALA A 8 -13.85 16.47 -4.09
CA ALA A 8 -13.91 16.99 -2.73
C ALA A 8 -12.67 16.54 -1.95
N SER A 9 -12.08 17.44 -1.16
CA SER A 9 -10.92 17.12 -0.32
C SER A 9 -11.17 15.78 0.39
N PRO A 10 -10.18 14.87 0.42
CA PRO A 10 -10.36 13.56 1.00
C PRO A 10 -10.85 13.69 2.44
N ALA A 11 -11.63 12.70 2.90
CA ALA A 11 -12.05 12.65 4.28
C ALA A 11 -10.83 12.75 5.23
N PRO A 12 -10.99 13.14 6.50
CA PRO A 12 -9.89 13.15 7.44
C PRO A 12 -9.25 11.76 7.59
N LEU A 13 -7.94 11.72 7.79
CA LEU A 13 -7.21 10.48 8.07
C LEU A 13 -7.69 9.86 9.39
N ASP A 14 -7.81 8.53 9.40
CA ASP A 14 -8.19 7.77 10.57
C ASP A 14 -6.96 7.25 11.32
N ARG A 15 -6.47 8.08 12.25
CA ARG A 15 -5.35 7.72 13.10
C ARG A 15 -5.59 6.43 13.89
N ALA A 16 -6.81 6.22 14.38
CA ALA A 16 -7.12 5.05 15.22
C ALA A 16 -7.04 3.75 14.42
N VAL A 17 -7.44 3.77 13.14
CA VAL A 17 -7.23 2.62 12.24
C VAL A 17 -5.74 2.41 11.97
N LEU A 18 -4.97 3.48 11.69
CA LEU A 18 -3.54 3.35 11.45
C LEU A 18 -2.78 2.81 12.69
N GLU A 19 -3.13 3.24 13.90
CA GLU A 19 -2.58 2.71 15.17
C GLU A 19 -2.92 1.22 15.39
N ARG A 20 -4.11 0.78 14.96
CA ARG A 20 -4.48 -0.65 14.99
C ARG A 20 -3.68 -1.47 13.99
N ILE A 21 -3.49 -0.96 12.77
CA ILE A 21 -2.64 -1.61 11.75
C ILE A 21 -1.20 -1.68 12.26
N GLN A 22 -0.68 -0.57 12.81
CA GLN A 22 0.65 -0.51 13.42
C GLN A 22 0.82 -1.60 14.47
N SER A 23 -0.12 -1.71 15.41
CA SER A 23 -0.09 -2.71 16.49
C SER A 23 -0.12 -4.14 15.97
N ARG A 24 -0.85 -4.40 14.87
CA ARG A 24 -0.94 -5.73 14.24
C ARG A 24 0.37 -6.11 13.52
N PHE A 25 1.07 -5.12 12.99
CA PHE A 25 2.31 -5.32 12.23
C PHE A 25 3.52 -5.38 13.15
N ALA A 26 3.50 -4.63 14.26
CA ALA A 26 4.57 -4.62 15.24
C ALA A 26 4.93 -6.03 15.74
N GLY A 27 6.21 -6.37 15.71
CA GLY A 27 6.75 -7.65 16.18
C GLY A 27 6.62 -8.82 15.20
N ARG A 28 6.08 -8.61 13.99
CA ARG A 28 6.16 -9.61 12.92
C ARG A 28 7.59 -9.66 12.38
N ARG A 29 8.10 -10.87 12.13
CA ARG A 29 9.46 -11.08 11.60
C ARG A 29 9.69 -10.43 10.23
N MET A 30 8.64 -10.31 9.44
CA MET A 30 8.68 -9.69 8.11
C MET A 30 9.02 -8.20 8.15
N PHE A 31 8.81 -7.51 9.28
CA PHE A 31 8.95 -6.06 9.36
C PHE A 31 10.09 -5.67 10.30
N GLU A 32 10.99 -4.84 9.79
CA GLU A 32 12.04 -4.23 10.60
C GLU A 32 11.47 -3.07 11.43
N SER A 33 10.62 -2.24 10.83
CA SER A 33 10.03 -1.10 11.53
C SER A 33 8.61 -0.78 11.08
N VAL A 34 7.81 -0.27 12.03
CA VAL A 34 6.40 0.08 11.81
C VAL A 34 6.10 1.39 12.53
N ALA A 35 6.06 2.49 11.80
CA ALA A 35 6.02 3.84 12.38
C ALA A 35 4.92 4.71 11.76
N LEU A 36 4.20 5.44 12.62
CA LEU A 36 3.36 6.55 12.18
C LEU A 36 4.22 7.76 11.86
N VAL A 37 4.05 8.30 10.66
CA VAL A 37 4.82 9.44 10.15
C VAL A 37 3.88 10.60 9.85
N GLU A 38 4.27 11.80 10.28
CA GLU A 38 3.52 13.05 10.10
C GLU A 38 4.28 14.06 9.22
N GLU A 39 4.96 13.57 8.19
CA GLU A 39 5.64 14.40 7.20
C GLU A 39 4.66 14.82 6.09
N GLY A 40 4.03 15.99 6.27
CA GLY A 40 3.06 16.56 5.33
C GLY A 40 1.64 16.01 5.47
N LYS A 41 1.44 14.69 5.41
CA LYS A 41 0.16 14.01 5.72
C LYS A 41 0.44 12.78 6.58
N LEU A 42 -0.46 12.45 7.51
CA LEU A 42 -0.32 11.25 8.35
C LEU A 42 -0.37 9.96 7.49
N TYR A 43 0.58 9.06 7.70
CA TYR A 43 0.58 7.71 7.12
C TYR A 43 1.32 6.73 8.03
N LEU A 44 1.10 5.44 7.81
CA LEU A 44 1.88 4.38 8.43
C LEU A 44 2.97 3.93 7.45
N ARG A 45 4.22 4.04 7.88
CA ARG A 45 5.41 3.54 7.17
C ARG A 45 5.80 2.20 7.76
N VAL A 46 5.97 1.18 6.90
CA VAL A 46 6.32 -0.18 7.31
C VAL A 46 7.53 -0.60 6.49
N GLU A 47 8.69 -0.70 7.11
CA GLU A 47 9.90 -1.22 6.46
C GLU A 47 9.96 -2.73 6.64
N LEU A 48 10.20 -3.44 5.55
CA LEU A 48 10.39 -4.89 5.57
C LEU A 48 11.82 -5.19 6.00
N ALA A 49 12.02 -6.33 6.65
CA ALA A 49 13.35 -6.78 7.04
C ALA A 49 14.16 -7.21 5.81
N ASP A 50 15.40 -6.74 5.72
CA ASP A 50 16.31 -7.03 4.59
C ASP A 50 16.52 -8.53 4.36
N ASP A 51 16.54 -9.33 5.44
CA ASP A 51 16.70 -10.79 5.38
C ASP A 51 15.46 -11.53 4.85
N TYR A 52 14.34 -10.82 4.66
CA TYR A 52 13.11 -11.35 4.09
C TYR A 52 13.10 -11.29 2.56
N TYR A 53 14.01 -10.52 1.95
CA TYR A 53 14.14 -10.35 0.51
C TYR A 53 15.40 -11.05 -0.04
N PRO A 54 15.34 -11.69 -1.21
CA PRO A 54 16.54 -12.15 -1.89
C PRO A 54 17.26 -11.01 -2.62
N GLY A 55 18.59 -11.06 -2.54
CA GLY A 55 19.50 -10.06 -3.08
C GLY A 55 19.53 -8.76 -2.27
N ASP A 56 20.12 -7.73 -2.86
CA ASP A 56 20.29 -6.41 -2.25
C ASP A 56 19.07 -5.53 -2.62
N ALA A 57 18.01 -5.62 -1.82
CA ALA A 57 16.76 -4.90 -2.02
C ALA A 57 16.19 -4.41 -0.69
N SER A 58 15.74 -3.17 -0.66
CA SER A 58 14.92 -2.66 0.45
C SER A 58 13.46 -2.60 0.02
N ALA A 59 12.53 -2.77 0.94
CA ALA A 59 11.11 -2.75 0.63
C ALA A 59 10.29 -2.08 1.73
N ARG A 60 9.26 -1.34 1.34
CA ARG A 60 8.37 -0.66 2.28
C ARG A 60 6.93 -0.59 1.84
N PHE A 61 6.04 -0.52 2.83
CA PHE A 61 4.68 -0.02 2.67
C PHE A 61 4.53 1.42 3.16
N GLU A 62 3.69 2.17 2.44
CA GLU A 62 3.10 3.43 2.90
C GLU A 62 1.57 3.29 2.88
N ILE A 63 0.95 3.32 4.07
CA ILE A 63 -0.47 3.07 4.24
C ILE A 63 -1.17 4.34 4.74
N ARG A 64 -2.22 4.74 4.03
CA ARG A 64 -3.16 5.78 4.45
C ARG A 64 -4.55 5.21 4.57
N TRP A 65 -5.24 5.57 5.64
CA TRP A 65 -6.62 5.16 5.88
C TRP A 65 -7.44 6.39 6.28
N TYR A 66 -8.65 6.51 5.74
CA TYR A 66 -9.52 7.66 5.95
C TYR A 66 -10.79 7.25 6.71
N ARG A 67 -11.44 8.21 7.37
CA ARG A 67 -12.64 7.97 8.20
C ARG A 67 -13.88 7.50 7.42
N ASN A 68 -13.85 7.57 6.09
CA ASN A 68 -14.89 7.07 5.20
C ASN A 68 -14.54 5.71 4.58
N ASP A 69 -13.55 5.02 5.16
CA ASP A 69 -12.99 3.73 4.72
C ASP A 69 -12.30 3.75 3.36
N ASP A 70 -12.06 4.94 2.80
CA ASP A 70 -11.09 5.07 1.71
C ASP A 70 -9.68 4.80 2.23
N PHE A 71 -8.83 4.27 1.37
CA PHE A 71 -7.45 3.98 1.72
C PHE A 71 -6.54 3.96 0.49
N THR A 72 -5.24 4.06 0.77
CA THR A 72 -4.17 3.75 -0.17
C THR A 72 -3.16 2.89 0.55
N VAL A 73 -2.82 1.74 -0.02
CA VAL A 73 -1.67 0.93 0.39
C VAL A 73 -0.68 0.93 -0.77
N HIS A 74 0.44 1.62 -0.61
CA HIS A 74 1.50 1.65 -1.60
C HIS A 74 2.65 0.78 -1.16
N TYR A 75 3.07 -0.15 -2.01
CA TYR A 75 4.21 -1.01 -1.79
C TYR A 75 5.32 -0.68 -2.78
N GLN A 76 6.55 -0.60 -2.29
CA GLN A 76 7.72 -0.26 -3.10
C GLN A 76 8.92 -1.12 -2.70
N GLU A 77 9.56 -1.72 -3.70
CA GLU A 77 10.87 -2.36 -3.63
C GLU A 77 11.90 -1.43 -4.31
N GLU A 78 13.03 -1.17 -3.66
CA GLU A 78 14.17 -0.44 -4.24
C GLU A 78 15.35 -1.39 -4.39
N ARG A 79 15.84 -1.55 -5.61
CA ARG A 79 17.05 -2.29 -5.98
C ARG A 79 18.06 -1.34 -6.64
N GLN A 80 19.30 -1.78 -6.76
CA GLN A 80 20.41 -0.94 -7.27
C GLN A 80 20.10 -0.22 -8.60
N GLU A 81 19.36 -0.86 -9.51
CA GLU A 81 19.06 -0.30 -10.85
C GLU A 81 17.57 -0.16 -11.15
N SER A 82 16.68 -0.51 -10.21
CA SER A 82 15.24 -0.48 -10.47
C SER A 82 14.41 -0.23 -9.22
N VAL A 83 13.25 0.38 -9.43
CA VAL A 83 12.22 0.53 -8.42
C VAL A 83 11.00 -0.22 -8.92
N TRP A 84 10.41 -1.04 -8.07
CA TRP A 84 9.22 -1.81 -8.38
C TRP A 84 8.12 -1.44 -7.39
N LYS A 85 6.95 -1.04 -7.90
CA LYS A 85 5.88 -0.44 -7.12
C LYS A 85 4.55 -1.07 -7.49
N ARG A 86 3.65 -1.12 -6.53
CA ARG A 86 2.24 -1.43 -6.76
C ARG A 86 1.36 -0.80 -5.70
N ARG A 87 0.06 -0.65 -5.99
CA ARG A 87 -0.84 0.05 -5.09
C ARG A 87 -2.22 -0.58 -5.05
N TRP A 88 -2.81 -0.61 -3.87
CA TRP A 88 -4.22 -0.96 -3.67
C TRP A 88 -4.93 0.28 -3.14
N ASP A 89 -5.92 0.74 -3.89
CA ASP A 89 -6.66 1.94 -3.57
C ASP A 89 -8.15 1.65 -3.41
N ARG A 90 -8.73 2.35 -2.44
CA ARG A 90 -10.17 2.57 -2.33
C ARG A 90 -10.39 4.07 -2.25
N HIS A 91 -10.85 4.68 -3.32
CA HIS A 91 -11.31 6.07 -3.34
C HIS A 91 -12.09 6.34 -4.63
N PRO A 92 -12.95 7.38 -4.67
CA PRO A 92 -13.55 7.81 -5.92
C PRO A 92 -12.49 8.09 -6.99
N SER A 93 -12.68 7.54 -8.19
CA SER A 93 -11.83 7.80 -9.36
C SER A 93 -12.72 8.14 -10.55
N SER A 94 -12.26 9.06 -11.41
CA SER A 94 -12.95 9.40 -12.66
C SER A 94 -12.75 8.35 -13.76
N HIS A 95 -11.75 7.47 -13.60
CA HIS A 95 -11.32 6.52 -14.62
C HIS A 95 -11.49 5.05 -14.20
N ASN A 96 -11.69 4.78 -12.91
CA ASN A 96 -11.76 3.44 -12.35
C ASN A 96 -12.90 3.33 -11.33
N ALA A 97 -13.27 2.10 -11.02
CA ALA A 97 -14.13 1.80 -9.87
C ALA A 97 -13.50 2.34 -8.56
N ARG A 98 -14.34 2.47 -7.52
CA ARG A 98 -13.89 2.94 -6.20
C ARG A 98 -12.70 2.14 -5.68
N ASP A 99 -12.76 0.82 -5.85
CA ASP A 99 -11.68 -0.10 -5.55
C ASP A 99 -10.88 -0.36 -6.84
N HIS A 100 -9.57 -0.10 -6.83
CA HIS A 100 -8.71 -0.33 -7.97
C HIS A 100 -7.27 -0.69 -7.55
N PHE A 101 -6.61 -1.45 -8.42
CA PHE A 101 -5.25 -1.91 -8.27
C PHE A 101 -4.35 -1.20 -9.29
N HIS A 102 -3.20 -0.73 -8.83
CA HIS A 102 -2.14 -0.24 -9.72
C HIS A 102 -1.05 -1.31 -9.83
N PRO A 103 -0.93 -1.97 -10.98
CA PRO A 103 0.02 -3.05 -11.16
C PRO A 103 1.46 -2.54 -11.20
N PRO A 104 2.42 -3.44 -10.94
CA PRO A 104 3.83 -3.19 -11.20
C PRO A 104 4.16 -3.03 -12.69
N PRO A 105 5.33 -2.47 -13.04
CA PRO A 105 6.42 -2.08 -12.13
C PRO A 105 6.28 -0.67 -11.53
N ASP A 106 5.44 0.19 -12.09
CA ASP A 106 5.48 1.62 -11.76
C ASP A 106 4.31 2.11 -10.91
N ALA A 107 3.34 1.24 -10.61
CA ALA A 107 2.05 1.63 -10.03
C ALA A 107 1.39 2.78 -10.83
N SER A 108 1.50 2.72 -12.16
CA SER A 108 1.05 3.75 -13.08
C SER A 108 -0.46 3.96 -12.99
N ARG A 109 -0.90 5.21 -13.11
CA ARG A 109 -2.33 5.53 -13.16
C ARG A 109 -3.00 5.06 -14.44
N ALA A 110 -2.25 5.03 -15.54
CA ALA A 110 -2.78 4.64 -16.84
C ALA A 110 -3.12 3.15 -16.90
N ASP A 111 -2.44 2.35 -16.08
CA ASP A 111 -2.55 0.89 -16.05
C ASP A 111 -3.41 0.41 -14.86
N ALA A 112 -4.17 1.32 -14.23
CA ALA A 112 -5.02 0.99 -13.10
C ALA A 112 -6.17 0.07 -13.52
N GLU A 113 -6.34 -1.02 -12.77
CA GLU A 113 -7.35 -2.05 -13.02
C GLU A 113 -8.43 -2.01 -11.94
N ASP A 114 -9.68 -2.15 -12.33
CA ASP A 114 -10.80 -2.24 -11.38
C ASP A 114 -10.67 -3.50 -10.52
N ALA A 115 -10.96 -3.37 -9.23
CA ALA A 115 -10.84 -4.45 -8.26
C ALA A 115 -11.97 -4.40 -7.23
N GLN A 116 -11.94 -5.33 -6.28
CA GLN A 116 -12.85 -5.35 -5.13
C GLN A 116 -12.07 -5.74 -3.88
N TRP A 117 -12.09 -4.87 -2.87
CA TRP A 117 -11.38 -5.10 -1.61
C TRP A 117 -12.35 -5.49 -0.50
N PRO A 118 -11.91 -6.26 0.50
CA PRO A 118 -12.68 -6.46 1.72
C PRO A 118 -13.09 -5.12 2.39
N PRO A 119 -14.21 -5.09 3.11
CA PRO A 119 -14.65 -3.87 3.81
C PRO A 119 -13.80 -3.58 5.05
N ASP A 120 -13.25 -4.62 5.72
CA ASP A 120 -12.50 -4.48 6.97
C ASP A 120 -11.00 -4.27 6.71
N HIS A 121 -10.41 -3.29 7.40
CA HIS A 121 -8.97 -3.00 7.31
C HIS A 121 -8.07 -4.20 7.61
N ARG A 122 -8.48 -5.12 8.48
CA ARG A 122 -7.72 -6.33 8.82
C ARG A 122 -7.65 -7.28 7.62
N ASP A 123 -8.76 -7.41 6.91
CA ASP A 123 -8.89 -8.29 5.75
C ASP A 123 -8.17 -7.69 4.54
N VAL A 124 -8.24 -6.36 4.36
CA VAL A 124 -7.42 -5.63 3.37
C VAL A 124 -5.94 -5.82 3.65
N CYS A 125 -5.49 -5.65 4.91
CA CYS A 125 -4.10 -5.88 5.27
C CYS A 125 -3.67 -7.31 5.00
N GLN A 126 -4.51 -8.31 5.31
CA GLN A 126 -4.18 -9.71 5.03
C GLN A 126 -4.02 -9.95 3.53
N LEU A 127 -4.97 -9.47 2.72
CA LEU A 127 -4.90 -9.57 1.26
C LEU A 127 -3.59 -8.98 0.72
N VAL A 128 -3.25 -7.76 1.14
CA VAL A 128 -2.02 -7.11 0.66
C VAL A 128 -0.76 -7.89 1.06
N LEU A 129 -0.73 -8.44 2.28
CA LEU A 129 0.39 -9.24 2.74
C LEU A 129 0.51 -10.55 1.98
N ASP A 130 -0.60 -11.25 1.72
CA ASP A 130 -0.59 -12.49 0.92
C ASP A 130 0.01 -12.22 -0.47
N TYR A 131 -0.36 -11.10 -1.11
CA TYR A 131 0.22 -10.69 -2.39
C TYR A 131 1.74 -10.39 -2.30
N VAL A 132 2.23 -9.86 -1.18
CA VAL A 132 3.67 -9.55 -0.99
C VAL A 132 4.44 -10.82 -0.65
N GLU A 133 3.88 -11.70 0.16
CA GLU A 133 4.47 -13.00 0.47
C GLU A 133 4.64 -13.84 -0.81
N GLU A 134 3.61 -13.96 -1.66
CA GLU A 134 3.72 -14.67 -2.96
C GLU A 134 4.81 -14.07 -3.86
N ARG A 135 4.92 -12.74 -3.88
CA ARG A 135 5.95 -12.03 -4.66
C ARG A 135 7.35 -12.34 -4.15
N ILE A 136 7.55 -12.39 -2.84
CA ILE A 136 8.81 -12.70 -2.17
C ILE A 136 9.18 -14.17 -2.39
N GLU A 137 8.23 -15.09 -2.23
CA GLU A 137 8.42 -16.52 -2.52
C GLU A 137 8.86 -16.73 -3.97
N THR A 138 8.16 -16.10 -4.92
CA THR A 138 8.52 -16.15 -6.35
C THR A 138 9.92 -15.61 -6.63
N LEU A 139 10.40 -14.65 -5.83
CA LEU A 139 11.77 -14.15 -5.96
C LEU A 139 12.79 -15.16 -5.43
N TRP A 140 12.52 -15.79 -4.29
CA TRP A 140 13.39 -16.82 -3.72
C TRP A 140 13.50 -18.05 -4.62
N GLU A 141 12.44 -18.41 -5.36
CA GLU A 141 12.47 -19.50 -6.33
C GLU A 141 13.32 -19.21 -7.58
N ARG A 142 13.63 -17.93 -7.83
CA ARG A 142 14.39 -17.48 -9.01
C ARG A 142 15.88 -17.22 -8.73
N GLU A 143 16.28 -17.31 -7.47
CA GLU A 143 17.69 -17.31 -7.04
C GLU A 143 18.34 -18.68 -7.30
#